data_AF-A0A931UD26-F1
#
_entry.id   AF-A0A931UD26-F1
#
_cell.length_a   1.000
_cell.length_b   1.000
_cell.length_c   1.000
_cell.angle_alpha   90.00
_cell.angle_beta   90.00
_cell.angle_gamma   90.00
#
_symmetry.space_group_name_H-M   'P 1'
#
loop_
_entity.id
_entity.type
_entity.pdbx_description
1 polymer ?
#
loop_
_entity_poly.entity_id
_entity_poly.type
_entity_poly.pdbx_seq_one_letter_code
_entity_poly.pdbx_strand_id
1 'polypeptide(L)'
;WGPGSMVVPPANWFHQHFNAGAEPARYLALRWGSKKYYGMLGEGLGLTDVDVKKGGHQIEYEDEDPIVRKTFEEACARAGIKSQMEKYYKKG
;
A
#
# COMPACT_ATOMS: atom_id res chain seq x y z
N TRP A 1 -11.88 -10.45 -3.18
CA TRP A 1 -12.09 -10.47 -1.72
C TRP A 1 -13.43 -9.80 -1.42
N GLY A 2 -13.97 -9.98 -0.22
CA GLY A 2 -15.26 -9.39 0.20
C GLY A 2 -15.25 -8.96 1.68
N PRO A 3 -16.37 -8.44 2.20
CA PRO A 3 -16.48 -8.08 3.62
C PRO A 3 -16.04 -9.22 4.55
N GLY A 4 -15.22 -8.91 5.55
CA GLY A 4 -14.69 -9.89 6.50
C GLY A 4 -13.50 -10.73 5.99
N SER A 5 -13.01 -10.50 4.77
CA SER A 5 -11.77 -11.13 4.29
C SER A 5 -10.56 -10.63 5.09
N MET A 6 -9.65 -11.53 5.45
CA MET A 6 -8.37 -11.21 6.10
C MET A 6 -7.21 -11.67 5.22
N VAL A 7 -6.27 -10.77 4.96
CA VAL A 7 -5.05 -11.06 4.20
C VAL A 7 -3.87 -10.79 5.13
N VAL A 8 -2.98 -11.76 5.26
CA VAL A 8 -1.78 -11.67 6.11
C VAL A 8 -0.56 -11.89 5.22
N PRO A 9 0.10 -10.81 4.74
CA PRO A 9 1.33 -10.97 4.01
C PRO A 9 2.41 -11.59 4.93
N PRO A 10 3.32 -12.42 4.39
CA PRO A 10 4.47 -12.88 5.13
C PRO A 10 5.32 -11.73 5.68
N ALA A 11 6.07 -12.01 6.74
CA ALA A 11 6.97 -11.02 7.34
C ALA A 11 7.99 -10.48 6.32
N ASN A 12 8.31 -9.19 6.43
CA ASN A 12 9.31 -8.48 5.62
C ASN A 12 9.04 -8.46 4.11
N TRP A 13 7.78 -8.62 3.68
CA TRP A 13 7.41 -8.46 2.28
C TRP A 13 7.01 -7.01 2.00
N PHE A 14 7.53 -6.44 0.90
CA PHE A 14 6.95 -5.25 0.32
C PHE A 14 5.55 -5.59 -0.20
N HIS A 15 4.55 -4.81 0.21
CA HIS A 15 3.17 -4.99 -0.21
C HIS A 15 2.43 -3.66 -0.18
N GLN A 16 1.45 -3.51 -1.06
CA GLN A 16 0.58 -2.34 -1.14
C GLN A 16 -0.88 -2.79 -1.23
N HIS A 17 -1.78 -1.92 -0.77
CA HIS A 17 -3.21 -2.19 -0.74
C HIS A 17 -3.92 -1.36 -1.81
N PHE A 18 -4.58 -2.04 -2.77
CA PHE A 18 -5.30 -1.39 -3.86
C PHE A 18 -6.80 -1.69 -3.78
N ASN A 19 -7.63 -0.66 -3.96
CA ASN A 19 -9.05 -0.82 -4.25
C ASN A 19 -9.33 -0.44 -5.70
N ALA A 20 -9.55 -1.44 -6.56
CA ALA A 20 -9.91 -1.25 -7.96
C ALA A 20 -11.42 -1.39 -8.23
N GLY A 21 -12.24 -1.55 -7.18
CA GLY A 21 -13.69 -1.63 -7.30
C GLY A 21 -14.35 -0.26 -7.40
N ALA A 22 -15.53 -0.21 -8.02
CA ALA A 22 -16.35 1.00 -8.11
C ALA A 22 -16.94 1.44 -6.75
N GLU A 23 -17.05 0.51 -5.81
CA GLU A 23 -17.57 0.76 -4.47
C GLU A 23 -16.44 1.09 -3.47
N PRO A 24 -16.65 2.06 -2.56
CA PRO A 24 -15.69 2.38 -1.52
C PRO A 24 -15.40 1.17 -0.61
N ALA A 25 -14.11 0.93 -0.36
CA ALA A 25 -13.64 -0.07 0.58
C ALA A 25 -13.14 0.57 1.87
N ARG A 26 -13.38 -0.08 3.01
CA ARG A 26 -12.73 0.23 4.29
C ARG A 26 -12.01 -1.01 4.79
N TYR A 27 -10.76 -0.84 5.18
CA TYR A 27 -9.95 -1.90 5.78
C TYR A 27 -9.38 -1.45 7.11
N LEU A 28 -9.04 -2.43 7.95
CA LEU A 28 -8.35 -2.23 9.22
C LEU A 28 -6.97 -2.86 9.11
N ALA A 29 -5.94 -2.07 9.38
CA ALA A 29 -4.57 -2.58 9.48
C ALA A 29 -4.28 -2.90 10.95
N LEU A 30 -4.14 -4.19 11.26
CA LEU A 30 -3.72 -4.65 12.57
C LEU A 30 -2.21 -4.86 12.55
N ARG A 31 -1.48 -4.10 13.36
CA ARG A 31 -0.03 -4.24 13.50
C ARG A 31 0.42 -3.94 14.93
N TRP A 32 1.52 -4.55 15.33
CA TRP A 32 2.28 -4.11 16.48
C TRP A 32 3.00 -2.77 16.17
N GLY A 33 3.29 -1.97 17.19
CA GLY A 33 3.85 -0.63 16.97
C GLY A 33 2.86 0.40 16.41
N SER A 34 1.57 0.32 16.75
CA SER A 34 0.63 1.43 16.51
C SER A 34 1.10 2.71 17.22
N LYS A 35 0.62 3.90 16.81
CA LYS A 35 1.01 5.17 17.46
C LYS A 35 0.82 5.14 18.98
N LYS A 36 -0.22 4.44 19.47
CA LYS A 36 -0.50 4.30 20.91
C LYS A 36 0.42 3.30 21.61
N TYR A 37 0.89 2.27 20.91
CA TYR A 37 1.70 1.17 21.45
C TYR A 37 3.06 1.09 20.73
N TYR A 38 3.66 2.25 20.46
CA TYR A 38 4.91 2.37 19.72
C TYR A 38 6.06 1.69 20.50
N GLY A 39 6.86 0.87 19.82
CA GLY A 39 8.00 0.16 20.44
C GLY A 39 7.66 -1.13 21.21
N MET A 40 6.40 -1.52 21.33
CA MET A 40 6.02 -2.81 21.92
C MET A 40 6.15 -3.93 20.86
N LEU A 41 7.01 -4.93 21.12
CA LEU A 41 7.27 -6.13 20.29
C LEU A 41 8.01 -5.93 18.93
N GLY A 42 8.95 -4.98 18.85
CA GLY A 42 10.00 -4.97 17.82
C GLY A 42 9.59 -4.49 16.42
N GLU A 43 8.37 -4.73 15.96
CA GLU A 43 7.83 -4.12 14.74
C GLU A 43 7.37 -2.69 15.06
N GLY A 44 8.26 -1.72 14.85
CA GLY A 44 7.97 -0.33 15.22
C GLY A 44 9.15 0.63 15.13
N LEU A 45 10.13 0.39 14.27
CA LEU A 45 11.27 1.31 14.10
C LEU A 45 10.89 2.62 13.37
N GLY A 46 9.64 2.77 12.93
CA GLY A 46 9.20 3.98 12.20
C GLY A 46 9.83 4.12 10.82
N LEU A 47 10.15 2.98 10.18
CA LEU A 47 10.81 2.96 8.86
C LEU A 47 9.83 2.66 7.72
N THR A 48 8.59 2.28 8.02
CA THR A 48 7.59 1.85 7.02
C THR A 48 7.08 3.00 6.13
N ASP A 49 7.31 4.24 6.55
CA ASP A 49 7.00 5.49 5.86
C ASP A 49 8.26 6.27 5.44
N VAL A 50 9.42 5.61 5.49
CA VAL A 50 10.71 6.17 5.08
C VAL A 50 11.15 5.49 3.78
N ASP A 51 11.57 6.29 2.80
CA ASP A 51 12.10 5.84 1.51
C ASP A 51 13.25 4.84 1.69
N VAL A 52 13.24 3.75 0.93
CA VAL A 52 14.33 2.75 0.85
C VAL A 52 15.69 3.39 0.54
N LYS A 53 15.73 4.45 -0.27
CA LYS A 53 16.96 5.21 -0.57
C LYS A 53 17.54 5.93 0.65
N LYS A 54 16.75 6.11 1.71
CA LYS A 54 17.15 6.70 2.99
C LYS A 54 17.31 5.66 4.10
N GLY A 55 17.31 4.37 3.75
CA GLY A 55 17.40 3.26 4.71
C GLY A 55 16.07 2.88 5.36
N GLY A 56 14.94 3.34 4.81
CA GLY A 56 13.61 2.93 5.23
C GLY A 56 13.05 1.73 4.47
N HIS A 57 11.75 1.48 4.60
CA HIS A 57 11.04 0.33 4.03
C HIS A 57 9.88 0.72 3.09
N GLN A 58 9.88 1.95 2.54
CA GLN A 58 8.92 2.43 1.56
C GLN A 58 9.57 2.59 0.18
N ILE A 59 8.95 2.01 -0.84
CA ILE A 59 9.28 2.31 -2.24
C ILE A 59 8.41 3.51 -2.66
N GLU A 60 9.04 4.59 -3.10
CA GLU A 60 8.32 5.77 -3.60
C GLU A 60 7.65 5.47 -4.94
N TYR A 61 6.56 6.16 -5.26
CA TYR A 61 5.81 5.95 -6.51
C TYR A 61 6.64 6.17 -7.78
N GLU A 62 7.73 6.94 -7.71
CA GLU A 62 8.64 7.15 -8.85
C GLU A 62 9.57 5.95 -9.11
N ASP A 63 9.81 5.13 -8.08
CA ASP A 63 10.72 3.98 -8.14
C ASP A 63 9.96 2.64 -8.21
N GLU A 64 8.62 2.65 -8.21
CA GLU A 64 7.83 1.43 -8.32
C GLU A 64 7.99 0.76 -9.69
N ASP A 65 7.88 -0.57 -9.74
CA ASP A 65 7.84 -1.27 -11.02
C ASP A 65 6.59 -0.82 -11.81
N PRO A 66 6.74 -0.34 -13.06
CA PRO A 66 5.62 0.11 -13.88
C PRO A 66 4.47 -0.91 -14.03
N ILE A 67 4.75 -2.20 -13.82
CA ILE A 67 3.72 -3.24 -13.82
C ILE A 67 2.65 -3.03 -12.74
N VAL A 68 3.01 -2.44 -11.59
CA VAL A 68 2.10 -2.19 -10.47
C VAL A 68 1.02 -1.21 -10.91
N ARG A 69 1.44 -0.03 -11.40
CA ARG A 69 0.55 0.98 -11.95
C ARG A 69 -0.31 0.45 -13.08
N LYS A 70 0.31 -0.23 -14.06
CA LYS A 70 -0.40 -0.81 -15.21
C LYS A 70 -1.49 -1.78 -14.77
N THR A 71 -1.16 -2.71 -13.86
CA THR A 71 -2.11 -3.72 -13.36
C THR A 71 -3.29 -3.07 -12.64
N PHE A 72 -3.02 -2.04 -11.84
CA PHE A 72 -4.07 -1.32 -11.14
C PHE A 72 -4.99 -0.54 -12.09
N GLU A 73 -4.42 0.19 -13.06
CA GLU A 73 -5.19 0.94 -14.06
C GLU A 73 -6.06 0.02 -14.93
N GLU A 74 -5.53 -1.13 -15.36
CA GLU A 74 -6.30 -2.14 -16.08
C GLU A 74 -7.43 -2.72 -15.23
N ALA A 75 -7.20 -2.94 -13.92
CA ALA A 75 -8.24 -3.40 -13.00
C ALA A 75 -9.36 -2.36 -12.82
N CYS A 76 -9.01 -1.08 -12.67
CA CYS A 76 -9.96 0.02 -12.64
C CYS A 76 -10.78 0.09 -13.94
N ALA A 77 -10.11 0.00 -15.09
CA ALA A 77 -10.77 0.05 -16.40
C ALA A 77 -11.79 -1.09 -16.57
N ARG A 78 -11.43 -2.31 -16.14
CA ARG A 78 -12.37 -3.46 -16.12
C ARG A 78 -13.59 -3.23 -15.22
N ALA A 79 -13.43 -2.46 -14.15
CA ALA A 79 -14.53 -2.06 -13.26
C ALA A 79 -15.28 -0.80 -13.73
N GLY A 80 -14.94 -0.22 -14.89
CA GLY A 80 -15.59 0.97 -15.44
C GLY A 80 -15.22 2.27 -14.73
N ILE A 81 -14.12 2.29 -13.96
CA ILE A 81 -13.66 3.45 -13.21
C ILE A 81 -12.26 3.90 -13.67
N LYS A 82 -11.92 5.16 -13.39
CA LYS A 82 -10.58 5.70 -13.65
C LYS A 82 -9.76 5.74 -12.36
N SER A 83 -8.50 5.31 -12.42
CA SER A 83 -7.55 5.48 -11.32
C SER A 83 -7.41 6.95 -10.96
N GLN A 84 -7.41 7.26 -9.66
CA GLN A 84 -7.18 8.60 -9.12
C GLN A 84 -5.72 8.82 -8.71
N MET A 85 -4.85 7.85 -8.99
CA MET A 85 -3.46 7.86 -8.53
C MET A 85 -2.56 8.82 -9.32
N GLU A 86 -2.99 9.28 -10.50
CA GLU A 86 -2.20 10.15 -11.40
C GLU A 86 -1.54 11.32 -10.66
N LYS A 87 -2.25 11.96 -9.73
CA LYS A 87 -1.78 13.13 -8.98
C LYS A 87 -0.66 12.83 -7.97
N TYR A 88 -0.42 11.57 -7.63
CA TYR A 88 0.58 11.16 -6.65
C TYR A 88 1.89 10.71 -7.30
N TYR A 89 1.89 10.34 -8.57
CA TYR A 89 3.11 10.13 -9.33
C TYR A 89 3.74 11.49 -9.61
N LYS A 90 4.94 11.77 -9.08
CA LYS A 90 5.63 13.01 -9.46
C LYS A 90 5.87 13.02 -10.97
N LYS A 91 5.61 14.16 -11.59
CA LYS A 91 6.21 14.45 -12.91
C LYS A 91 7.69 14.69 -12.63
N GLY A 92 8.54 13.83 -13.18
CA GLY A 92 9.99 14.03 -13.20
C GLY A 92 10.39 15.32 -13.88
#